data_AF-A0A937QZX5-F1
#
_entry.id   AF-A0A937QZX5-F1
#
_cell.length_a   1.000
_cell.length_b   1.000
_cell.length_c   1.000
_cell.angle_alpha   90.00
_cell.angle_beta   90.00
_cell.angle_gamma   90.00
#
_symmetry.space_group_name_H-M   'P 1'
#
loop_
_entity.id
_entity.type
_entity.pdbx_description
1 polymer ?
#
loop_
_entity_poly.entity_id
_entity_poly.type
_entity_poly.pdbx_seq_one_letter_code
_entity_poly.pdbx_strand_id
1 'polypeptide(L)'
;MPYPPTAWRWKWDEWDEFGSYGANSWTYNPPPERTALQGRGSDKHWRHAYIKNSANVPVFLDCRWPGGGPSQTDTPPAYDGEPYGGREMTWFCTDRHRGVINGIFLDFTVRKIGLKELWTLKWHKNYDTNGPWTGSGGALPEHWPQWMRGFKGY
;
A
#
# COMPACT_ATOMS: atom_id res chain seq x y z
N MET A 1 0.42 -28.11 2.32
CA MET A 1 1.62 -27.25 2.43
C MET A 1 1.23 -25.98 3.19
N PRO A 2 2.04 -25.48 4.12
CA PRO A 2 1.83 -24.15 4.68
C PRO A 2 1.99 -23.10 3.56
N TYR A 3 1.10 -22.11 3.54
CA TYR A 3 1.02 -21.10 2.48
C TYR A 3 2.27 -20.21 2.45
N PRO A 4 2.73 -19.77 1.26
CA PRO A 4 3.79 -18.77 1.21
C PRO A 4 3.31 -17.51 1.94
N PRO A 5 4.08 -16.96 2.89
CA PRO A 5 3.66 -15.90 3.81
C PRO A 5 3.37 -14.55 3.14
N THR A 6 3.34 -14.52 1.81
CA THR A 6 3.36 -13.31 1.00
C THR A 6 2.21 -13.24 0.00
N ALA A 7 1.48 -14.34 -0.24
CA ALA A 7 0.28 -14.38 -1.08
C ALA A 7 -0.99 -14.41 -0.20
N TRP A 8 -2.08 -13.83 -0.68
CA TRP A 8 -3.39 -13.96 -0.04
C TRP A 8 -4.17 -15.14 -0.60
N ARG A 9 -5.01 -15.69 0.27
CA ARG A 9 -6.08 -16.62 -0.08
C ARG A 9 -7.37 -16.05 0.49
N TRP A 10 -8.38 -15.89 -0.36
CA TRP A 10 -9.71 -15.53 0.09
C TRP A 10 -10.66 -16.67 -0.24
N LYS A 11 -11.19 -17.30 0.80
CA LYS A 11 -12.21 -18.34 0.66
C LYS A 11 -13.58 -17.75 1.01
N TRP A 12 -14.53 -17.85 0.10
CA TRP A 12 -15.91 -17.45 0.32
C TRP A 12 -16.85 -18.48 -0.30
N ASP A 13 -17.54 -19.24 0.56
CA ASP A 13 -18.42 -20.34 0.18
C ASP A 13 -17.68 -21.39 -0.71
N GLU A 14 -18.10 -21.55 -1.97
CA GLU A 14 -17.47 -22.42 -2.96
C GLU A 14 -16.23 -21.81 -3.64
N TRP A 15 -16.02 -20.50 -3.51
CA TRP A 15 -14.90 -19.78 -4.14
C TRP A 15 -13.64 -19.85 -3.28
N ASP A 16 -12.53 -20.13 -3.96
CA ASP A 16 -11.20 -20.19 -3.35
C ASP A 16 -10.21 -19.43 -4.22
N GLU A 17 -10.03 -18.16 -3.90
CA GLU A 17 -9.22 -17.23 -4.68
C GLU A 17 -7.82 -17.08 -4.09
N PHE A 18 -6.84 -16.91 -4.97
CA PHE A 18 -5.44 -16.70 -4.61
C PHE A 18 -4.87 -15.53 -5.38
N GLY A 19 -4.04 -14.74 -4.72
CA GLY A 19 -3.35 -13.63 -5.37
C GLY A 19 -2.08 -13.22 -4.64
N SER A 20 -1.23 -12.50 -5.35
CA SER A 20 -0.02 -11.88 -4.81
C SER A 20 0.01 -10.37 -5.03
N TYR A 21 -1.06 -9.83 -5.61
CA TYR A 21 -1.26 -8.42 -5.87
C TYR A 21 -2.58 -7.96 -5.28
N GLY A 22 -2.69 -6.69 -4.93
CA GLY A 22 -3.89 -6.08 -4.36
C GLY A 22 -4.10 -4.66 -4.84
N ALA A 23 -5.36 -4.24 -4.83
CA ALA A 23 -5.75 -2.91 -5.27
C ALA A 23 -5.51 -1.85 -4.19
N ASN A 24 -5.09 -0.66 -4.62
CA ASN A 24 -5.26 0.54 -3.83
C ASN A 24 -6.76 0.87 -3.75
N SER A 25 -7.40 0.61 -2.60
CA SER A 25 -8.83 0.85 -2.43
C SER A 25 -9.23 2.33 -2.61
N TRP A 26 -8.28 3.27 -2.49
CA TRP A 26 -8.53 4.69 -2.73
C TRP A 26 -8.77 5.04 -4.20
N THR A 27 -8.49 4.14 -5.15
CA THR A 27 -8.79 4.32 -6.58
C THR A 27 -10.20 3.87 -6.95
N TYR A 28 -10.95 3.27 -6.02
CA TYR A 28 -12.36 2.97 -6.23
C TYR A 28 -13.19 4.23 -6.43
N ASN A 29 -14.30 4.09 -7.15
CA ASN A 29 -15.23 5.18 -7.43
C ASN A 29 -16.55 4.96 -6.68
N PRO A 30 -16.62 5.29 -5.37
CA PRO A 30 -17.88 5.18 -4.63
C PRO A 30 -18.95 6.10 -5.26
N PRO A 31 -20.23 5.70 -5.29
CA PRO A 31 -21.30 6.57 -5.75
C PRO A 31 -21.31 7.93 -5.03
N PRO A 32 -21.76 9.03 -5.67
CA PRO A 32 -21.74 10.37 -5.08
C PRO A 32 -22.42 10.47 -3.70
N GLU A 33 -23.49 9.72 -3.50
CA GLU A 33 -24.28 9.66 -2.26
C GLU A 33 -23.61 8.87 -1.13
N ARG A 34 -22.59 8.04 -1.45
CA ARG A 34 -21.89 7.21 -0.48
C ARG A 34 -20.80 8.02 0.21
N THR A 35 -20.98 8.33 1.49
CA THR A 35 -20.02 9.11 2.30
C THR A 35 -18.78 8.32 2.70
N ALA A 36 -18.86 6.99 2.79
CA ALA A 36 -17.74 6.10 3.09
C ALA A 36 -17.81 4.76 2.35
N LEU A 37 -16.66 4.21 1.98
CA LEU A 37 -16.50 2.89 1.37
C LEU A 37 -15.52 2.07 2.21
N GLN A 38 -15.92 0.89 2.67
CA GLN A 38 -15.08 0.02 3.52
C GLN A 38 -14.52 0.76 4.76
N GLY A 39 -15.35 1.59 5.42
CA GLY A 39 -14.94 2.40 6.57
C GLY A 39 -14.06 3.62 6.25
N ARG A 40 -13.78 3.89 4.96
CA ARG A 40 -12.93 4.99 4.52
C ARG A 40 -13.75 6.13 3.91
N GLY A 41 -13.46 7.37 4.31
CA GLY A 41 -14.11 8.57 3.78
C GLY A 41 -14.02 8.67 2.26
N SER A 42 -15.16 8.89 1.62
CA SER A 42 -15.27 9.01 0.16
C SER A 42 -14.56 10.25 -0.42
N ASP A 43 -14.29 11.25 0.43
CA ASP A 43 -13.54 12.47 0.12
C ASP A 43 -12.09 12.20 -0.28
N LYS A 44 -11.50 11.13 0.26
CA LYS A 44 -10.10 10.73 -0.02
C LYS A 44 -9.94 10.02 -1.37
N HIS A 45 -11.00 9.45 -1.93
CA HIS A 45 -10.93 8.60 -3.13
C HIS A 45 -10.65 9.43 -4.39
N TRP A 46 -9.85 8.88 -5.32
CA TRP A 46 -9.47 9.54 -6.56
C TRP A 46 -10.64 9.76 -7.52
N ARG A 47 -11.53 8.77 -7.65
CA ARG A 47 -12.73 8.73 -8.52
C ARG A 47 -12.44 8.68 -10.03
N HIS A 48 -11.35 9.25 -10.52
CA HIS A 48 -10.95 9.21 -11.93
C HIS A 48 -9.42 9.29 -12.11
N ALA A 49 -8.93 8.87 -13.28
CA ALA A 49 -7.51 8.87 -13.62
C ALA A 49 -6.96 10.22 -14.10
N TYR A 50 -7.84 11.15 -14.55
CA TYR A 50 -7.45 12.46 -15.09
C TYR A 50 -7.04 13.46 -14.00
N ILE A 51 -5.88 13.22 -13.40
CA ILE A 51 -5.31 14.06 -12.34
C ILE A 51 -3.87 14.46 -12.68
N LYS A 52 -3.39 15.52 -12.04
CA LYS A 52 -1.96 15.86 -12.09
C LYS A 52 -1.15 14.86 -11.25
N ASN A 53 0.08 14.59 -11.67
CA ASN A 53 1.02 13.69 -10.97
C ASN A 53 0.49 12.26 -10.75
N SER A 54 -0.30 11.74 -11.70
CA SER A 54 -0.83 10.36 -11.68
C SER A 54 0.27 9.29 -11.63
N ALA A 55 1.47 9.59 -12.13
CA ALA A 55 2.67 8.75 -12.04
C ALA A 55 3.13 8.44 -10.59
N ASN A 56 2.63 9.19 -9.59
CA ASN A 56 2.93 8.94 -8.16
C ASN A 56 1.75 8.32 -7.40
N VAL A 57 0.66 7.97 -8.10
CA VAL A 57 -0.52 7.34 -7.49
C VAL A 57 -0.50 5.84 -7.77
N PRO A 58 -0.28 4.98 -6.77
CA PRO A 58 -0.28 3.53 -6.95
C PRO A 58 -1.72 3.02 -7.17
N VAL A 59 -1.89 2.00 -8.00
CA VAL A 59 -3.20 1.40 -8.35
C VAL A 59 -3.26 -0.08 -7.97
N PHE A 60 -2.24 -0.86 -8.35
CA PHE A 60 -2.21 -2.30 -8.11
C PHE A 60 -0.77 -2.74 -7.87
N LEU A 61 -0.50 -3.42 -6.75
CA LEU A 61 0.86 -3.66 -6.25
C LEU A 61 0.96 -5.03 -5.60
N ASP A 62 2.18 -5.53 -5.40
CA ASP A 62 2.40 -6.70 -4.57
C ASP A 62 1.70 -6.51 -3.22
N CYS A 63 0.90 -7.51 -2.81
CA CYS A 63 0.05 -7.38 -1.64
C CYS A 63 -0.27 -8.74 -1.01
N ARG A 64 -0.40 -8.74 0.32
CA ARG A 64 -0.83 -9.87 1.16
C ARG A 64 -2.33 -9.88 1.46
N TRP A 65 -3.09 -9.01 0.80
CA TRP A 65 -4.54 -8.95 0.88
C TRP A 65 -5.10 -8.50 -0.48
N PRO A 66 -6.37 -8.77 -0.84
CA PRO A 66 -6.95 -8.33 -2.12
C PRO A 66 -6.86 -6.81 -2.37
N GLY A 67 -6.68 -6.01 -1.33
CA GLY A 67 -6.41 -4.58 -1.43
C GLY A 67 -6.40 -3.90 -0.07
N GLY A 68 -6.15 -2.59 -0.06
CA GLY A 68 -6.14 -1.80 1.16
C GLY A 68 -6.11 -0.31 0.86
N GLY A 69 -6.40 0.50 1.86
CA GLY A 69 -6.27 1.95 1.81
C GLY A 69 -5.27 2.47 2.85
N PRO A 70 -3.96 2.35 2.59
CA PRO A 70 -2.92 2.81 3.50
C PRO A 70 -3.05 4.28 3.89
N SER A 71 -2.57 4.60 5.10
CA SER A 71 -2.39 5.95 5.63
C SER A 71 -0.90 6.30 5.72
N GLN A 72 -0.55 7.59 5.63
CA GLN A 72 0.80 8.09 5.87
C GLN A 72 1.30 7.84 7.30
N THR A 73 0.37 7.62 8.23
CA THR A 73 0.65 7.34 9.64
C THR A 73 0.76 5.85 9.95
N ASP A 74 0.50 4.98 8.98
CA ASP A 74 0.66 3.54 9.18
C ASP A 74 2.12 3.24 9.49
N THR A 75 2.38 2.62 10.64
CA THR A 75 3.75 2.25 11.02
C THR A 75 4.24 1.07 10.19
N PRO A 76 5.55 1.00 9.88
CA PRO A 76 6.14 -0.13 9.17
C PRO A 76 5.96 -1.43 9.96
N PRO A 77 5.87 -2.57 9.27
CA PRO A 77 5.67 -3.83 9.95
C PRO A 77 6.89 -4.20 10.81
N ALA A 78 6.67 -4.77 11.99
CA ALA A 78 7.74 -5.14 12.91
C ALA A 78 8.69 -6.20 12.33
N TYR A 79 8.16 -7.07 11.48
CA TYR A 79 8.88 -8.10 10.71
C TYR A 79 8.16 -8.34 9.38
N ASP A 80 8.87 -8.89 8.38
CA ASP A 80 8.22 -9.26 7.13
C ASP A 80 7.20 -10.39 7.37
N GLY A 81 5.94 -10.14 7.03
CA GLY A 81 4.84 -11.07 7.28
C GLY A 81 4.01 -10.74 8.50
N GLU A 82 4.19 -9.58 9.13
CA GLU A 82 3.38 -9.18 10.28
C GLU A 82 1.87 -9.28 9.96
N PRO A 83 1.09 -10.03 10.75
CA PRO A 83 -0.36 -10.12 10.61
C PRO A 83 -1.04 -8.76 10.68
N TYR A 84 -2.28 -8.69 10.22
CA TYR A 84 -3.06 -7.46 10.30
C TYR A 84 -3.20 -6.97 11.74
N GLY A 85 -2.86 -5.70 11.95
CA GLY A 85 -3.02 -5.02 13.23
C GLY A 85 -3.69 -3.65 13.08
N GLY A 86 -4.51 -3.45 12.04
CA GLY A 86 -5.21 -2.16 11.82
C GLY A 86 -4.44 -1.13 11.00
N ARG A 87 -3.30 -1.49 10.40
CA ARG A 87 -2.47 -0.63 9.54
C ARG A 87 -2.45 -1.26 8.16
N GLU A 88 -2.95 -0.57 7.14
CA GLU A 88 -3.17 -1.19 5.84
C GLU A 88 -1.92 -1.16 4.95
N MET A 89 -0.92 -0.33 5.27
CA MET A 89 0.40 -0.38 4.64
C MET A 89 1.09 -1.74 4.83
N THR A 90 0.82 -2.49 5.91
CA THR A 90 1.45 -3.80 6.16
C THR A 90 1.08 -4.85 5.13
N TRP A 91 -0.04 -4.66 4.43
CA TRP A 91 -0.45 -5.51 3.32
C TRP A 91 0.47 -5.40 2.12
N PHE A 92 0.95 -4.20 1.83
CA PHE A 92 1.80 -3.90 0.67
C PHE A 92 3.30 -3.97 1.00
N CYS A 93 3.68 -3.71 2.26
CA CYS A 93 5.07 -3.75 2.70
C CYS A 93 5.55 -5.19 2.96
N THR A 94 5.94 -5.90 1.90
CA THR A 94 6.46 -7.27 1.94
C THR A 94 7.76 -7.41 1.14
N ASP A 95 8.77 -8.07 1.71
CA ASP A 95 10.06 -8.26 1.04
C ASP A 95 10.07 -9.48 0.11
N ARG A 96 9.27 -9.44 -0.95
CA ARG A 96 9.23 -10.52 -1.95
C ARG A 96 10.36 -10.42 -2.98
N HIS A 97 10.86 -9.21 -3.22
CA HIS A 97 11.79 -8.93 -4.31
C HIS A 97 13.08 -8.23 -3.86
N ARG A 98 13.54 -8.50 -2.62
CA ARG A 98 14.83 -8.02 -2.07
C ARG A 98 14.89 -6.49 -1.96
N GLY A 99 14.02 -5.93 -1.12
CA GLY A 99 13.94 -4.52 -0.77
C GLY A 99 13.03 -3.68 -1.69
N VAL A 100 12.35 -4.32 -2.64
CA VAL A 100 11.41 -3.67 -3.56
C VAL A 100 10.13 -4.48 -3.74
N ILE A 101 9.09 -3.82 -4.23
CA ILE A 101 7.87 -4.42 -4.78
C ILE A 101 7.59 -3.89 -6.19
N ASN A 102 6.70 -4.52 -6.93
CA ASN A 102 6.22 -4.04 -8.23
C ASN A 102 4.85 -3.35 -8.07
N GLY A 103 4.62 -2.29 -8.83
CA GLY A 103 3.34 -1.60 -8.84
C GLY A 103 3.00 -0.94 -10.18
N ILE A 104 1.70 -0.91 -10.46
CA ILE A 104 1.07 -0.15 -11.54
C ILE A 104 0.62 1.20 -10.96
N PHE A 105 0.87 2.28 -11.70
CA PHE A 105 0.48 3.64 -11.34
C PHE A 105 -0.71 4.13 -12.16
N LEU A 106 -1.32 5.24 -11.73
CA LEU A 106 -2.55 5.75 -12.33
C LEU A 106 -2.34 6.34 -13.73
N ASP A 107 -1.09 6.61 -14.12
CA ASP A 107 -0.69 6.89 -15.51
C ASP A 107 -0.43 5.63 -16.35
N PHE A 108 -0.76 4.45 -15.80
CA PHE A 108 -0.58 3.13 -16.39
C PHE A 108 0.88 2.70 -16.58
N THR A 109 1.84 3.41 -15.98
CA THR A 109 3.22 2.95 -15.93
C THR A 109 3.39 1.84 -14.90
N VAL A 110 4.40 0.99 -15.12
CA VAL A 110 4.79 -0.08 -14.20
C VAL A 110 6.22 0.16 -13.76
N ARG A 111 6.47 0.09 -12.45
CA ARG A 111 7.84 0.20 -11.92
C ARG A 111 8.03 -0.55 -10.62
N LYS A 112 9.31 -0.74 -10.29
CA LYS A 112 9.74 -1.14 -8.95
C LYS A 112 9.57 0.02 -7.98
N ILE A 113 9.22 -0.30 -6.75
CA ILE A 113 9.00 0.60 -5.63
C ILE A 113 9.82 0.09 -4.47
N GLY A 114 10.66 0.93 -3.87
CA GLY A 114 11.38 0.55 -2.65
C GLY A 114 10.41 0.33 -1.48
N LEU A 115 10.72 -0.58 -0.55
CA LEU A 115 9.83 -0.80 0.60
C LEU A 115 9.56 0.48 1.40
N LYS A 116 10.60 1.28 1.68
CA LYS A 116 10.44 2.58 2.36
C LYS A 116 9.78 3.65 1.46
N GLU A 117 9.84 3.49 0.15
CA GLU A 117 9.21 4.39 -0.82
C GLU A 117 7.67 4.34 -0.73
N LEU A 118 7.09 3.26 -0.21
CA LEU A 118 5.63 3.14 -0.06
C LEU A 118 5.01 4.32 0.70
N TRP A 119 5.73 4.91 1.65
CA TRP A 119 5.27 6.07 2.42
C TRP A 119 5.42 7.42 1.71
N THR A 120 6.12 7.47 0.57
CA THR A 120 6.30 8.68 -0.24
C THR A 120 5.31 8.76 -1.42
N LEU A 121 4.58 7.68 -1.68
CA LEU A 121 3.57 7.60 -2.74
C LEU A 121 2.28 8.31 -2.35
N LYS A 122 1.56 8.82 -3.36
CA LYS A 122 0.28 9.53 -3.17
C LYS A 122 -0.89 8.54 -3.22
N TRP A 123 -1.11 7.77 -2.15
CA TRP A 123 -2.16 6.73 -2.10
C TRP A 123 -3.57 7.29 -2.30
N HIS A 124 -3.88 8.44 -1.69
CA HIS A 124 -5.19 9.08 -1.76
C HIS A 124 -5.07 10.61 -1.91
N LYS A 125 -6.18 11.29 -2.22
CA LYS A 125 -6.19 12.75 -2.51
C LYS A 125 -5.49 13.58 -1.42
N ASN A 126 -5.81 13.27 -0.17
CA ASN A 126 -5.31 14.00 1.00
C ASN A 126 -4.06 13.36 1.64
N TYR A 127 -3.36 12.46 0.93
CA TYR A 127 -2.22 11.73 1.52
C TYR A 127 -1.03 12.68 1.64
N ASP A 128 -0.43 12.75 2.82
CA ASP A 128 0.77 13.57 3.04
C ASP A 128 2.02 12.76 2.70
N THR A 129 2.63 13.09 1.56
CA THR A 129 3.85 12.44 1.07
C THR A 129 5.11 12.89 1.80
N ASN A 130 4.99 13.84 2.74
CA ASN A 130 6.04 14.23 3.69
C ASN A 130 5.72 13.73 5.12
N GLY A 131 4.89 12.68 5.23
CA GLY A 131 4.47 12.10 6.49
C GLY A 131 5.62 11.54 7.35
N PRO A 132 5.32 11.04 8.56
CA PRO A 132 6.32 10.72 9.58
C PRO A 132 7.32 9.62 9.20
N TRP A 133 7.03 8.81 8.19
CA TRP A 133 7.88 7.73 7.68
C TRP A 133 8.62 8.11 6.39
N THR A 134 8.97 9.39 6.26
CA THR A 134 9.71 9.96 5.12
C THR A 134 10.91 10.78 5.60
N GLY A 135 11.90 11.00 4.74
CA GLY A 135 13.02 11.89 5.08
C GLY A 135 12.55 13.30 5.48
N SER A 136 11.59 13.86 4.75
CA SER A 136 10.99 15.18 5.03
C SER A 136 10.17 15.22 6.32
N GLY A 137 9.59 14.10 6.74
CA GLY A 137 8.89 13.95 8.01
C GLY A 137 9.78 13.61 9.20
N GLY A 138 11.11 13.56 9.02
CA GLY A 138 12.09 13.31 10.09
C GLY A 138 12.33 11.84 10.39
N ALA A 139 12.00 10.91 9.49
CA ALA A 139 12.31 9.50 9.66
C ALA A 139 13.82 9.26 9.58
N LEU A 140 14.42 8.81 10.68
CA LEU A 140 15.82 8.41 10.74
C LEU A 140 15.96 6.89 10.48
N PRO A 141 17.13 6.40 10.02
CA PRO A 141 17.35 4.97 9.80
C PRO A 141 16.98 4.07 10.99
N GLU A 142 17.23 4.52 12.21
CA GLU A 142 16.95 3.82 13.47
C GLU A 142 15.47 3.72 13.81
N HIS A 143 14.63 4.64 13.31
CA HIS A 143 13.18 4.60 13.49
C HIS A 143 12.56 3.41 12.76
N TRP A 144 13.21 2.95 11.68
CA TRP A 144 12.75 1.78 10.94
C TRP A 144 12.98 0.48 11.72
N PRO A 145 12.06 -0.50 11.62
CA PRO A 145 12.26 -1.86 12.13
C PRO A 145 13.57 -2.45 11.63
N GLN A 146 14.24 -3.27 12.46
CA GLN A 146 15.59 -3.77 12.19
C GLN A 146 15.74 -4.37 10.79
N TRP A 147 14.77 -5.15 10.35
CA TRP A 147 14.79 -5.81 9.03
C TRP A 147 14.69 -4.83 7.85
N MET A 148 14.17 -3.62 8.07
CA MET A 148 14.06 -2.58 7.04
C MET A 148 15.24 -1.61 7.01
N ARG A 149 16.07 -1.56 8.06
CA ARG A 149 17.11 -0.52 8.19
C ARG A 149 18.07 -0.51 7.00
N GLY A 150 18.44 -1.69 6.49
CA GLY A 150 19.35 -1.84 5.35
C GLY A 150 18.77 -1.47 3.98
N PHE A 151 17.46 -1.25 3.85
CA PHE A 151 16.88 -0.83 2.58
C PHE A 151 17.08 0.65 2.30
N LYS A 152 17.14 0.99 1.01
CA LYS A 152 17.25 2.36 0.50
C LYS A 152 16.16 3.27 1.12
N GLY A 153 16.58 4.44 1.61
CA GLY A 153 15.68 5.52 2.03
C GLY A 153 15.22 6.39 0.86
N TYR A 154 14.16 7.18 1.08
CA TYR A 154 13.50 8.03 0.09
C TYR A 154 13.04 9.34 0.71
#